data_AF-A0A8K0K0W0-F1
#
_entry.id   AF-A0A8K0K0W0-F1
#
_cell.length_a   1.000
_cell.length_b   1.000
_cell.length_c   1.000
_cell.angle_alpha   90.00
_cell.angle_beta   90.00
_cell.angle_gamma   90.00
#
_symmetry.space_group_name_H-M   'P 1'
#
loop_
_entity.id
_entity.type
_entity.pdbx_description
1 polymer ?
#
loop_
_entity_poly.entity_id
_entity_poly.type
_entity_poly.pdbx_seq_one_letter_code
_entity_poly.pdbx_strand_id
1 'polypeptide(L)'
;MVYLITYVLPQVFYDEDGKSFLWSPEDAITGDIDSILPDSAPEALCRLRSALGGPHFLSLLQAFLTGSQVVLRGSPIKLLYCIAKALKFLVPKKCFQPVYNSEEYLSPSKSNLLVLGPHVAVPSLAASSGLYPDLKDMMPCSSTSTSLPSSAPSVFRIDVIPADASKEVGDNALGYWGGYRLVAKRGNISTSPKYPTLIVKIDKAVDNSALGPNALYCHLVSLKEEWINIAEVVSRVKRSRRYFSKGPFLGEFGSAVDEEAILLKSLGGQEPDWPLIWFWIYGFKKN
;
A
#
# COMPACT_ATOMS: atom_id res chain seq x y z
N MET A 1 -11.88 32.00 -41.37
CA MET A 1 -11.64 30.70 -40.72
C MET A 1 -11.61 30.95 -39.23
N VAL A 2 -12.69 30.65 -38.52
CA VAL A 2 -12.80 30.87 -37.06
C VAL A 2 -12.48 29.54 -36.39
N TYR A 3 -11.38 29.48 -35.65
CA TYR A 3 -11.08 28.33 -34.79
C TYR A 3 -12.03 28.36 -33.59
N LEU A 4 -12.95 27.39 -33.51
CA LEU A 4 -13.67 27.12 -32.27
C LEU A 4 -12.69 26.41 -31.31
N ILE A 5 -12.24 27.14 -30.30
CA ILE A 5 -11.62 26.54 -29.11
C ILE A 5 -12.75 25.87 -28.33
N THR A 6 -12.84 24.55 -28.40
CA THR A 6 -13.73 23.77 -27.56
C THR A 6 -13.21 23.82 -26.13
N TYR A 7 -13.79 24.69 -25.30
CA TYR A 7 -13.54 24.70 -23.87
C TYR A 7 -14.12 23.41 -23.26
N VAL A 8 -13.26 22.45 -22.94
CA VAL A 8 -13.63 21.28 -22.14
C VAL A 8 -13.75 21.76 -20.70
N LEU A 9 -14.98 21.82 -20.19
CA LEU A 9 -15.25 22.20 -18.80
C LEU A 9 -14.52 21.26 -17.82
N PRO A 10 -13.98 21.76 -16.70
CA PRO A 10 -13.37 20.92 -15.68
C PRO A 10 -14.38 19.89 -15.18
N GLN A 11 -14.05 18.61 -15.32
CA GLN A 11 -14.90 17.55 -14.81
C GLN A 11 -14.74 17.45 -13.29
N VAL A 12 -15.87 17.51 -12.60
CA VAL A 12 -15.95 17.31 -11.15
C VAL A 12 -16.04 15.81 -10.89
N PHE A 13 -15.03 15.27 -10.22
CA PHE A 13 -15.03 13.87 -9.79
C PHE A 13 -15.39 13.80 -8.31
N TYR A 14 -16.13 12.75 -7.95
CA TYR A 14 -16.57 12.50 -6.58
C TYR A 14 -15.87 11.25 -6.05
N ASP A 15 -15.35 11.30 -4.83
CA ASP A 15 -14.94 10.10 -4.11
C ASP A 15 -16.16 9.31 -3.58
N GLU A 16 -15.93 8.11 -3.04
CA GLU A 16 -16.99 7.28 -2.41
C GLU A 16 -17.61 7.92 -1.16
N ASP A 17 -17.02 9.01 -0.65
CA ASP A 17 -17.50 9.81 0.48
C ASP A 17 -18.21 11.11 0.01
N GLY A 18 -18.41 11.28 -1.31
CA GLY A 18 -19.13 12.40 -1.92
C GLY A 18 -18.32 13.70 -2.03
N LYS A 19 -17.01 13.69 -1.78
CA LYS A 19 -16.17 14.89 -1.92
C LYS A 19 -15.81 15.12 -3.39
N SER A 20 -16.19 16.29 -3.87
CA SER A 20 -15.84 16.79 -5.20
C SER A 20 -14.40 17.27 -5.25
N PHE A 21 -13.67 16.93 -6.32
CA PHE A 21 -12.42 17.58 -6.67
C PHE A 21 -12.40 18.00 -8.14
N LEU A 22 -11.76 19.15 -8.40
CA LEU A 22 -11.64 19.76 -9.71
C LEU A 22 -10.42 19.18 -10.44
N TRP A 23 -10.66 18.59 -11.61
CA TRP A 23 -9.62 18.16 -12.53
C TRP A 23 -9.37 19.26 -13.58
N SER A 24 -8.10 19.66 -13.76
CA SER A 24 -7.69 20.56 -14.85
C SER A 24 -7.24 19.74 -16.08
N PRO A 25 -7.62 20.13 -17.32
CA PRO A 25 -7.61 19.23 -18.47
C PRO A 25 -6.28 19.13 -19.22
N GLU A 26 -5.18 19.65 -18.69
CA GLU A 26 -3.99 19.97 -19.49
C GLU A 26 -3.20 18.75 -20.00
N ASP A 27 -3.50 17.53 -19.51
CA ASP A 27 -2.81 16.28 -19.90
C ASP A 27 -3.73 15.22 -20.53
N ALA A 28 -4.89 15.59 -21.06
CA ALA A 28 -5.79 14.65 -21.72
C ALA A 28 -5.25 14.20 -23.09
N ILE A 29 -4.41 13.16 -23.12
CA ILE A 29 -4.30 12.31 -24.30
C ILE A 29 -5.67 11.64 -24.46
N THR A 30 -6.43 12.13 -25.43
CA THR A 30 -7.76 11.66 -25.83
C THR A 30 -7.66 10.29 -26.48
N GLY A 31 -7.50 9.26 -25.66
CA GLY A 31 -8.00 7.91 -25.93
C GLY A 31 -9.16 7.64 -24.98
N ASP A 32 -10.08 6.76 -25.37
CA ASP A 32 -11.16 6.30 -24.49
C ASP A 32 -10.55 5.47 -23.34
N ILE A 33 -10.01 6.16 -22.34
CA ILE A 33 -9.32 5.57 -21.19
C ILE A 33 -10.26 4.66 -20.40
N ASP A 34 -11.56 4.92 -20.46
CA ASP A 34 -12.57 4.14 -19.76
C ASP A 34 -12.63 2.70 -20.30
N SER A 35 -12.26 2.48 -21.57
CA SER A 35 -12.15 1.13 -22.16
C SER A 35 -11.02 0.26 -21.59
N ILE A 36 -9.97 0.87 -21.02
CA ILE A 36 -8.82 0.14 -20.44
C ILE A 36 -8.87 0.06 -18.92
N LEU A 37 -9.83 0.74 -18.28
CA LEU A 37 -10.03 0.65 -16.85
C LEU A 37 -10.83 -0.63 -16.54
N PRO A 38 -10.38 -1.43 -15.58
CA PRO A 38 -11.10 -2.61 -15.12
C PRO A 38 -12.38 -2.19 -14.37
N ASP A 39 -13.42 -3.01 -14.51
CA ASP A 39 -14.72 -2.74 -13.88
C ASP A 39 -14.73 -3.06 -12.38
N SER A 40 -13.74 -3.84 -11.91
CA SER A 40 -13.67 -4.30 -10.53
C SER A 40 -12.25 -4.19 -9.92
N ALA A 41 -12.20 -4.03 -8.60
CA ALA A 41 -10.93 -4.00 -7.86
C ALA A 41 -10.08 -5.28 -8.02
N PRO A 42 -10.66 -6.51 -7.99
CA PRO A 42 -9.89 -7.73 -8.24
C PRO A 42 -9.25 -7.77 -9.63
N GLU A 43 -9.99 -7.36 -10.67
CA GLU A 43 -9.45 -7.31 -12.02
C GLU A 43 -8.31 -6.27 -12.13
N ALA A 44 -8.46 -5.13 -11.47
CA ALA A 44 -7.39 -4.14 -11.36
C ALA A 44 -6.14 -4.70 -10.69
N LEU A 45 -6.28 -5.54 -9.66
CA LEU A 45 -5.14 -6.21 -9.02
C LEU A 45 -4.48 -7.23 -9.97
N CYS A 46 -5.26 -7.98 -10.75
CA CYS A 46 -4.73 -8.88 -11.79
C CYS A 46 -3.90 -8.10 -12.83
N ARG A 47 -4.47 -7.02 -13.39
CA ARG A 47 -3.76 -6.17 -14.36
C ARG A 47 -2.52 -5.53 -13.75
N LEU A 48 -2.60 -5.06 -12.50
CA LEU A 48 -1.48 -4.48 -11.77
C LEU A 48 -0.35 -5.49 -11.58
N ARG A 49 -0.67 -6.73 -11.18
CA ARG A 49 0.30 -7.80 -11.03
C ARG A 49 0.94 -8.18 -12.35
N SER A 50 0.17 -8.34 -13.42
CA SER A 50 0.70 -8.64 -14.75
C SER A 50 1.64 -7.54 -15.26
N ALA A 51 1.29 -6.27 -14.99
CA ALA A 51 2.08 -5.14 -15.45
C ALA A 51 3.30 -4.83 -14.57
N LEU A 52 3.29 -5.15 -13.27
CA LEU A 52 4.45 -5.03 -12.38
C LEU A 52 5.31 -6.30 -12.32
N GLY A 53 4.79 -7.45 -12.74
CA GLY A 53 5.41 -8.74 -12.47
C GLY A 53 5.37 -9.13 -10.98
N GLY A 54 5.52 -10.43 -10.72
CA GLY A 54 5.42 -11.01 -9.37
C GLY A 54 6.31 -10.35 -8.31
N PRO A 55 7.63 -10.19 -8.53
CA PRO A 55 8.53 -9.63 -7.52
C PRO A 55 8.21 -8.20 -7.08
N HIS A 56 7.86 -7.32 -8.03
CA HIS A 56 7.51 -5.93 -7.72
C HIS A 56 6.11 -5.82 -7.15
N PHE A 57 5.17 -6.68 -7.59
CA PHE A 57 3.84 -6.76 -7.01
C PHE A 57 3.89 -7.22 -5.54
N LEU A 58 4.66 -8.27 -5.23
CA LEU A 58 4.90 -8.70 -3.85
C LEU A 58 5.56 -7.58 -3.03
N SER A 59 6.50 -6.84 -3.60
CA SER A 59 7.13 -5.70 -2.94
C SER A 59 6.17 -4.54 -2.69
N LEU A 60 5.25 -4.26 -3.61
CA LEU A 60 4.18 -3.29 -3.44
C LEU A 60 3.26 -3.71 -2.30
N LEU A 61 2.79 -4.95 -2.30
CA LEU A 61 1.92 -5.48 -1.26
C LEU A 61 2.61 -5.47 0.10
N GLN A 62 3.90 -5.83 0.15
CA GLN A 62 4.72 -5.72 1.35
C GLN A 62 4.69 -4.30 1.90
N ALA A 63 5.04 -3.31 1.07
CA ALA A 63 5.03 -1.91 1.50
C ALA A 63 3.63 -1.50 1.98
N PHE A 64 2.61 -1.71 1.16
CA PHE A 64 1.27 -1.22 1.42
C PHE A 64 0.60 -1.88 2.64
N LEU A 65 0.64 -3.21 2.75
CA LEU A 65 -0.05 -3.95 3.82
C LEU A 65 0.67 -3.90 5.17
N THR A 66 1.91 -3.41 5.21
CA THR A 66 2.67 -3.17 6.45
C THR A 66 2.75 -1.70 6.86
N GLY A 67 2.09 -0.81 6.10
CA GLY A 67 1.96 0.61 6.46
C GLY A 67 3.08 1.51 5.96
N SER A 68 3.93 1.04 5.04
CA SER A 68 4.85 1.90 4.30
C SER A 68 4.08 2.77 3.31
N GLN A 69 4.58 3.98 3.04
CA GLN A 69 3.93 4.89 2.10
C GLN A 69 4.09 4.40 0.65
N VAL A 70 2.98 4.38 -0.08
CA VAL A 70 2.95 4.10 -1.52
C VAL A 70 2.65 5.40 -2.27
N VAL A 71 3.51 5.75 -3.22
CA VAL A 71 3.39 6.93 -4.07
C VAL A 71 3.08 6.50 -5.50
N LEU A 72 1.93 6.91 -6.01
CA LEU A 72 1.49 6.72 -7.38
C LEU A 72 1.70 8.04 -8.13
N ARG A 73 2.55 8.05 -9.16
CA ARG A 73 2.87 9.25 -9.94
C ARG A 73 2.72 8.97 -11.43
N GLY A 74 2.19 9.95 -12.17
CA GLY A 74 2.15 9.88 -13.63
C GLY A 74 0.85 10.36 -14.23
N SER A 75 0.65 10.00 -15.49
CA SER A 75 -0.57 10.28 -16.26
C SER A 75 -0.99 9.00 -17.00
N PRO A 76 -2.29 8.70 -17.13
CA PRO A 76 -3.44 9.51 -16.71
C PRO A 76 -3.81 9.29 -15.25
N ILE A 77 -4.31 10.35 -14.60
CA ILE A 77 -4.72 10.33 -13.20
C ILE A 77 -5.82 9.28 -12.92
N LYS A 78 -6.72 9.05 -13.88
CA LYS A 78 -7.78 8.02 -13.79
C LYS A 78 -7.20 6.61 -13.56
N LEU A 79 -6.09 6.26 -14.21
CA LEU A 79 -5.41 4.99 -14.00
C LEU A 79 -4.81 4.90 -12.59
N LEU A 80 -4.21 6.00 -12.09
CA LEU A 80 -3.69 6.06 -10.72
C LEU A 80 -4.80 5.89 -9.69
N TYR A 81 -5.97 6.50 -9.91
CA TYR A 81 -7.15 6.31 -9.07
C TYR A 81 -7.64 4.86 -9.07
N CYS A 82 -7.65 4.20 -10.23
CA CYS A 82 -8.01 2.80 -10.34
C CYS A 82 -7.09 1.91 -9.50
N ILE A 83 -5.77 2.11 -9.61
CA ILE A 83 -4.76 1.40 -8.80
C ILE A 83 -4.99 1.68 -7.30
N ALA A 84 -5.19 2.93 -6.91
CA ALA A 84 -5.46 3.30 -5.53
C ALA A 84 -6.72 2.62 -4.96
N LYS A 85 -7.79 2.54 -5.75
CA LYS A 85 -9.05 1.86 -5.38
C LYS A 85 -8.85 0.35 -5.24
N ALA A 86 -8.05 -0.25 -6.12
CA ALA A 86 -7.68 -1.66 -6.04
C ALA A 86 -6.89 -1.97 -4.76
N LEU A 87 -5.96 -1.09 -4.38
CA LEU A 87 -5.20 -1.23 -3.13
C LEU A 87 -6.08 -1.02 -1.88
N LYS A 88 -6.96 -0.01 -1.88
CA LYS A 88 -7.95 0.23 -0.81
C LYS A 88 -8.74 -1.04 -0.46
N PHE A 89 -9.09 -1.83 -1.46
CA PHE A 89 -9.86 -3.06 -1.29
C PHE A 89 -9.19 -4.10 -0.38
N LEU A 90 -7.84 -4.11 -0.30
CA LEU A 90 -7.04 -5.10 0.43
C LEU A 90 -6.81 -4.76 1.91
N VAL A 91 -7.11 -3.53 2.35
CA VAL A 91 -6.81 -3.06 3.72
C VAL A 91 -8.07 -2.76 4.53
N PRO A 92 -7.99 -2.84 5.88
CA PRO A 92 -9.04 -2.33 6.75
C PRO A 92 -9.20 -0.81 6.59
N LYS A 93 -10.41 -0.27 6.79
CA LYS A 93 -10.70 1.17 6.62
C LYS A 93 -9.75 2.08 7.41
N LYS A 94 -9.42 1.70 8.65
CA LYS A 94 -8.51 2.47 9.53
C LYS A 94 -7.04 2.47 9.10
N CYS A 95 -6.66 1.59 8.18
CA CYS A 95 -5.31 1.47 7.65
C CYS A 95 -5.17 2.24 6.33
N PHE A 96 -6.19 2.98 5.90
CA PHE A 96 -6.20 3.67 4.62
C PHE A 96 -6.39 5.17 4.80
N GLN A 97 -5.35 5.95 4.52
CA GLN A 97 -5.32 7.40 4.57
C GLN A 97 -4.75 7.93 3.25
N PRO A 98 -5.55 7.92 2.18
CA PRO A 98 -5.12 8.39 0.87
C PRO A 98 -5.09 9.92 0.82
N VAL A 99 -4.16 10.46 0.05
CA VAL A 99 -4.24 11.81 -0.49
C VAL A 99 -4.17 11.72 -1.99
N TYR A 100 -5.20 12.26 -2.63
CA TYR A 100 -5.37 12.22 -4.06
C TYR A 100 -4.99 13.56 -4.69
N ASN A 101 -4.37 13.50 -5.87
CA ASN A 101 -4.01 14.66 -6.69
C ASN A 101 -3.29 15.77 -5.89
N SER A 102 -2.28 15.41 -5.09
CA SER A 102 -1.48 16.41 -4.38
C SER A 102 -0.51 17.09 -5.34
N GLU A 103 -0.40 18.41 -5.24
CA GLU A 103 0.56 19.21 -6.02
C GLU A 103 1.98 19.15 -5.44
N GLU A 104 2.12 18.65 -4.22
CA GLU A 104 3.40 18.50 -3.51
C GLU A 104 3.55 17.10 -2.92
N TYR A 105 4.80 16.71 -2.65
CA TYR A 105 5.05 15.48 -1.92
C TYR A 105 4.69 15.64 -0.44
N LEU A 106 3.87 14.72 0.08
CA LEU A 106 3.52 14.65 1.49
C LEU A 106 4.29 13.53 2.19
N SER A 107 4.74 13.81 3.41
CA SER A 107 5.42 12.83 4.24
C SER A 107 4.52 11.64 4.61
N PRO A 108 5.10 10.46 4.91
CA PRO A 108 4.35 9.27 5.34
C PRO A 108 3.49 9.46 6.59
N SER A 109 3.74 10.50 7.39
CA SER A 109 2.91 10.87 8.54
C SER A 109 1.56 11.47 8.16
N LYS A 110 1.43 11.99 6.92
CA LYS A 110 0.21 12.61 6.41
C LYS A 110 -0.63 11.66 5.55
N SER A 111 0.01 10.74 4.83
CA SER A 111 -0.67 9.75 4.00
C SER A 111 0.15 8.46 3.86
N ASN A 112 -0.52 7.31 3.82
CA ASN A 112 0.11 6.05 3.42
C ASN A 112 -0.07 5.75 1.93
N LEU A 113 -0.99 6.43 1.26
CA LEU A 113 -1.13 6.40 -0.19
C LEU A 113 -1.19 7.82 -0.73
N LEU A 114 -0.30 8.15 -1.65
CA LEU A 114 -0.19 9.49 -2.24
C LEU A 114 -0.29 9.39 -3.76
N VAL A 115 -1.25 10.08 -4.36
CA VAL A 115 -1.38 10.19 -5.82
C VAL A 115 -0.92 11.57 -6.27
N LEU A 116 0.04 11.60 -7.18
CA LEU A 116 0.72 12.80 -7.66
C LEU A 116 0.62 12.94 -9.18
N GLY A 117 0.56 14.19 -9.64
CA GLY A 117 0.72 14.51 -11.05
C GLY A 117 2.13 14.20 -11.57
N PRO A 118 2.31 14.13 -12.91
CA PRO A 118 3.58 13.73 -13.52
C PRO A 118 4.73 14.69 -13.19
N HIS A 119 4.47 15.96 -12.89
CA HIS A 119 5.50 16.99 -12.67
C HIS A 119 5.96 17.13 -11.21
N VAL A 120 5.29 16.51 -10.24
CA VAL A 120 5.63 16.67 -8.82
C VAL A 120 6.93 15.96 -8.49
N ALA A 121 7.93 16.68 -7.98
CA ALA A 121 9.18 16.10 -7.52
C ALA A 121 8.94 15.22 -6.28
N VAL A 122 9.44 13.99 -6.32
CA VAL A 122 9.41 13.06 -5.18
C VAL A 122 10.83 12.93 -4.66
N PRO A 123 11.08 13.01 -3.33
CA PRO A 123 12.41 12.88 -2.76
C PRO A 123 13.15 11.64 -3.28
N SER A 124 14.46 11.79 -3.51
CA SER A 124 15.29 10.69 -3.99
C SER A 124 15.27 9.53 -2.99
N LEU A 125 14.95 8.32 -3.47
CA LEU A 125 14.95 7.08 -2.68
C LEU A 125 16.38 6.60 -2.33
N ALA A 126 17.42 7.34 -2.74
CA ALA A 126 18.81 6.89 -2.77
C ALA A 126 19.68 7.29 -1.56
N ALA A 127 19.12 7.75 -0.44
CA ALA A 127 19.94 8.14 0.70
C ALA A 127 19.31 7.79 2.06
N SER A 128 19.44 6.53 2.48
CA SER A 128 19.72 6.20 3.88
C SER A 128 20.28 4.79 4.00
N SER A 129 21.60 4.70 4.16
CA SER A 129 22.22 3.57 4.85
C SER A 129 21.93 3.79 6.34
N GLY A 130 21.14 2.91 6.96
CA GLY A 130 20.75 3.09 8.34
C GLY A 130 19.85 1.96 8.81
N LEU A 131 20.45 1.09 9.63
CA LEU A 131 19.85 0.02 10.43
C LEU A 131 18.41 0.32 10.87
N TYR A 132 17.52 -0.67 10.72
CA TYR A 132 16.24 -0.70 11.41
C TYR A 132 16.47 -0.51 12.93
N PRO A 133 15.74 0.36 13.64
CA PRO A 133 15.61 0.19 15.07
C PRO A 133 14.83 -1.11 15.31
N ASP A 134 15.46 -2.00 16.08
CA ASP A 134 14.91 -3.26 16.54
C ASP A 134 13.49 -3.04 17.10
N LEU A 135 12.57 -3.95 16.81
CA LEU A 135 11.13 -3.87 17.13
C LEU A 135 10.81 -3.83 18.65
N LYS A 136 11.84 -3.73 19.49
CA LYS A 136 11.77 -3.72 20.96
C LYS A 136 11.61 -2.32 21.58
N ASP A 137 11.82 -1.24 20.82
CA ASP A 137 11.82 0.12 21.39
C ASP A 137 10.46 0.85 21.37
N MET A 138 9.35 0.13 21.16
CA MET A 138 7.99 0.68 21.40
C MET A 138 7.59 0.67 22.89
N MET A 139 8.51 0.97 23.80
CA MET A 139 8.20 1.35 25.19
C MET A 139 8.37 2.86 25.37
N PRO A 140 7.44 3.57 26.05
CA PRO A 140 7.59 4.99 26.27
C PRO A 140 8.41 5.22 27.54
N CYS A 141 9.67 5.65 27.44
CA CYS A 141 10.40 6.27 28.54
C CYS A 141 11.39 7.33 28.06
N SER A 142 11.10 8.58 28.44
CA SER A 142 11.99 9.69 28.81
C SER A 142 13.21 10.07 27.93
N SER A 143 13.03 11.18 27.21
CA SER A 143 13.92 12.34 27.10
C SER A 143 15.44 12.14 27.06
N THR A 144 16.06 12.33 25.89
CA THR A 144 17.24 13.20 25.72
C THR A 144 17.45 13.57 24.24
N SER A 145 17.83 14.81 24.02
CA SER A 145 18.07 15.46 22.73
C SER A 145 19.46 15.13 22.15
N THR A 146 19.53 14.49 20.98
CA THR A 146 20.71 14.56 20.10
C THR A 146 20.35 14.26 18.63
N SER A 147 20.93 15.06 17.73
CA SER A 147 20.85 15.11 16.26
C SER A 147 20.40 13.84 15.50
N LEU A 148 19.36 14.04 14.67
CA LEU A 148 18.76 13.09 13.72
C LEU A 148 19.73 12.64 12.60
N PRO A 149 19.95 11.34 12.39
CA PRO A 149 20.09 10.80 11.05
C PRO A 149 18.69 10.65 10.46
N SER A 150 18.38 11.43 9.42
CA SER A 150 17.14 11.32 8.65
C SER A 150 17.07 9.95 7.96
N SER A 151 16.53 8.95 8.65
CA SER A 151 16.09 7.68 8.07
C SER A 151 15.06 8.02 6.98
N ALA A 152 15.42 7.83 5.72
CA ALA A 152 14.47 8.04 4.64
C ALA A 152 13.31 7.05 4.85
N PRO A 153 12.05 7.49 4.78
CA PRO A 153 10.94 6.58 4.97
C PRO A 153 10.97 5.48 3.91
N SER A 154 10.56 4.27 4.30
CA SER A 154 10.37 3.14 3.39
C SER A 154 9.25 3.47 2.39
N VAL A 155 9.56 4.19 1.32
CA VAL A 155 8.61 4.60 0.30
C VAL A 155 8.67 3.63 -0.87
N PHE A 156 7.49 3.17 -1.32
CA PHE A 156 7.34 2.44 -2.56
C PHE A 156 6.72 3.37 -3.62
N ARG A 157 7.37 3.52 -4.76
CA ARG A 157 6.94 4.43 -5.81
C ARG A 157 6.57 3.66 -7.07
N ILE A 158 5.45 4.03 -7.69
CA ILE A 158 5.03 3.56 -9.00
C ILE A 158 4.91 4.78 -9.91
N ASP A 159 5.70 4.78 -10.98
CA ASP A 159 5.56 5.75 -12.07
C ASP A 159 4.75 5.12 -13.21
N VAL A 160 3.69 5.80 -13.66
CA VAL A 160 2.91 5.45 -14.85
C VAL A 160 3.32 6.37 -16.00
N ILE A 161 3.82 5.76 -17.08
CA ILE A 161 4.40 6.46 -18.21
C ILE A 161 3.73 5.96 -19.50
N PRO A 162 3.29 6.85 -20.42
CA PRO A 162 2.81 6.45 -21.74
C PRO A 162 3.84 5.60 -22.49
N ALA A 163 3.38 4.56 -23.19
CA ALA A 163 4.25 3.70 -24.00
C ALA A 163 4.54 4.33 -25.36
N ASP A 164 5.19 5.50 -25.39
CA ASP A 164 5.58 6.14 -26.65
C ASP A 164 6.87 5.49 -27.18
N ALA A 165 6.86 5.19 -28.48
CA ALA A 165 7.83 4.35 -29.18
C ALA A 165 9.29 4.79 -28.99
N SER A 166 10.18 3.79 -28.86
CA SER A 166 11.65 3.91 -28.80
C SER A 166 12.25 4.56 -27.55
N LYS A 167 12.55 3.73 -26.55
CA LYS A 167 13.79 3.81 -25.77
C LYS A 167 14.02 2.49 -25.03
N GLU A 168 15.28 2.06 -25.09
CA GLU A 168 15.80 0.75 -24.74
C GLU A 168 15.24 0.19 -23.43
N VAL A 169 14.92 -1.10 -23.50
CA VAL A 169 14.54 -1.96 -22.39
C VAL A 169 15.77 -2.11 -21.50
N GLY A 170 15.94 -1.22 -20.52
CA GLY A 170 16.71 -1.57 -19.34
C GLY A 170 15.99 -2.70 -18.61
N ASP A 171 16.73 -3.62 -17.99
CA ASP A 171 16.30 -4.88 -17.35
C ASP A 171 15.15 -4.78 -16.31
N ASN A 172 14.61 -3.59 -16.07
CA ASN A 172 13.51 -3.31 -15.14
C ASN A 172 12.17 -2.98 -15.84
N ALA A 173 12.06 -3.14 -17.16
CA ALA A 173 10.81 -2.86 -17.87
C ALA A 173 9.79 -4.00 -17.65
N LEU A 174 8.81 -3.71 -16.79
CA LEU A 174 7.70 -4.59 -16.47
C LEU A 174 6.57 -4.40 -17.51
N GLY A 175 5.60 -5.31 -17.53
CA GLY A 175 4.54 -5.39 -18.54
C GLY A 175 3.70 -4.11 -18.72
N TYR A 176 2.81 -4.15 -19.71
CA TYR A 176 1.97 -3.01 -20.08
C TYR A 176 0.57 -3.12 -19.45
N TRP A 177 0.01 -1.97 -19.06
CA TRP A 177 -1.41 -1.82 -18.78
C TRP A 177 -2.00 -0.83 -19.78
N GLY A 178 -2.75 -1.34 -20.77
CA GLY A 178 -3.52 -0.50 -21.70
C GLY A 178 -2.70 0.60 -22.38
N GLY A 179 -1.47 0.30 -22.82
CA GLY A 179 -0.58 1.28 -23.46
C GLY A 179 0.26 2.11 -22.48
N TYR A 180 0.24 1.80 -21.19
CA TYR A 180 1.09 2.43 -20.18
C TYR A 180 2.10 1.46 -19.59
N ARG A 181 3.31 1.94 -19.34
CA ARG A 181 4.37 1.21 -18.62
C ARG A 181 4.34 1.61 -17.15
N LEU A 182 4.37 0.61 -16.27
CA LEU A 182 4.46 0.80 -14.82
C LEU A 182 5.90 0.55 -14.36
N VAL A 183 6.53 1.56 -13.79
CA VAL A 183 7.90 1.48 -13.27
C VAL A 183 7.87 1.54 -11.75
N ALA A 184 8.15 0.41 -11.10
CA ALA A 184 8.27 0.33 -9.65
C ALA A 184 9.67 0.73 -9.20
N LYS A 185 9.74 1.55 -8.15
CA LYS A 185 10.98 1.95 -7.47
C LYS A 185 10.81 1.78 -5.98
N ARG A 186 11.79 1.17 -5.33
CA ARG A 186 11.81 0.96 -3.89
C ARG A 186 13.19 1.35 -3.35
N GLY A 187 13.21 1.97 -2.17
CA GLY A 187 14.47 2.18 -1.43
C GLY A 187 15.18 0.85 -1.14
N ASN A 188 16.50 0.93 -0.88
CA ASN A 188 17.36 -0.25 -0.72
C ASN A 188 16.81 -1.23 0.34
N ILE A 189 16.58 -2.48 -0.06
CA ILE A 189 16.27 -3.59 0.84
C ILE A 189 17.44 -4.55 0.77
N SER A 190 18.21 -4.61 1.86
CA SER A 190 19.11 -5.73 2.11
C SER A 190 18.28 -7.00 2.35
N THR A 191 18.74 -8.09 1.75
CA THR A 191 18.34 -9.50 1.93
C THR A 191 16.93 -9.91 1.49
N SER A 192 16.84 -11.16 0.99
CA SER A 192 15.64 -11.82 0.47
C SER A 192 14.44 -11.62 1.40
N PRO A 193 13.40 -10.86 0.99
CA PRO A 193 12.27 -10.56 1.87
C PRO A 193 11.42 -11.81 2.07
N LYS A 194 11.32 -12.27 3.32
CA LYS A 194 10.23 -13.16 3.72
C LYS A 194 8.94 -12.34 3.72
N TYR A 195 7.97 -12.75 2.92
CA TYR A 195 6.68 -12.07 2.83
C TYR A 195 5.69 -12.63 3.87
N PRO A 196 4.85 -11.78 4.48
CA PRO A 196 3.65 -12.19 5.20
C PRO A 196 2.82 -13.19 4.41
N THR A 197 2.26 -14.16 5.11
CA THR A 197 1.40 -15.22 4.58
C THR A 197 0.24 -14.65 3.78
N LEU A 198 -0.40 -13.56 4.25
CA LEU A 198 -1.47 -12.89 3.51
C LEU A 198 -1.01 -12.40 2.13
N ILE A 199 0.18 -11.80 2.04
CA ILE A 199 0.73 -11.26 0.80
C ILE A 199 0.94 -12.38 -0.21
N VAL A 200 1.53 -13.50 0.22
CA VAL A 200 1.73 -14.67 -0.63
C VAL A 200 0.40 -15.27 -1.08
N LYS A 201 -0.61 -15.33 -0.20
CA LYS A 201 -1.95 -15.81 -0.54
C LYS A 201 -2.62 -14.90 -1.59
N ILE A 202 -2.53 -13.58 -1.44
CA ILE A 202 -3.08 -12.61 -2.40
C ILE A 202 -2.37 -12.74 -3.76
N ASP A 203 -1.04 -12.77 -3.79
CA ASP A 203 -0.28 -12.92 -5.04
C ASP A 203 -0.68 -14.19 -5.81
N LYS A 204 -0.76 -15.33 -5.10
CA LYS A 204 -1.22 -16.59 -5.68
C LYS A 204 -2.66 -16.54 -6.19
N ALA A 205 -3.57 -15.90 -5.45
CA ALA A 205 -4.96 -15.76 -5.87
C ALA A 205 -5.07 -14.90 -7.14
N VAL A 206 -4.34 -13.80 -7.20
CA VAL A 206 -4.35 -12.86 -8.33
C VAL A 206 -3.66 -13.44 -9.57
N ASP A 207 -2.67 -14.32 -9.41
CA ASP A 207 -2.03 -15.07 -10.51
C ASP A 207 -2.85 -16.25 -11.03
N ASN A 208 -3.88 -16.66 -10.28
CA ASN A 208 -4.63 -17.86 -10.61
C ASN A 208 -5.70 -17.58 -11.66
N SER A 209 -5.37 -17.83 -12.93
CA SER A 209 -6.28 -17.70 -14.07
C SER A 209 -7.50 -18.63 -14.03
N ALA A 210 -7.51 -19.64 -13.16
CA ALA A 210 -8.67 -20.51 -12.98
C ALA A 210 -9.77 -19.88 -12.10
N LEU A 211 -9.47 -18.82 -11.34
CA LEU A 211 -10.47 -18.12 -10.55
C LEU A 211 -11.24 -17.12 -11.41
N GLY A 212 -12.55 -17.35 -11.58
CA GLY A 212 -13.44 -16.36 -12.19
C GLY A 212 -13.57 -15.08 -11.34
N PRO A 213 -14.04 -13.94 -11.91
CA PRO A 213 -14.04 -12.64 -11.24
C PRO A 213 -14.76 -12.62 -9.88
N ASN A 214 -15.95 -13.23 -9.79
CA ASN A 214 -16.71 -13.31 -8.54
C ASN A 214 -16.03 -14.21 -7.50
N ALA A 215 -15.41 -15.32 -7.94
CA ALA A 215 -14.68 -16.21 -7.05
C ALA A 215 -13.45 -15.51 -6.47
N LEU A 216 -12.69 -14.80 -7.32
CA LEU A 216 -11.54 -14.01 -6.88
C LEU A 216 -11.96 -12.89 -5.91
N TYR A 217 -13.04 -12.17 -6.21
CA TYR A 217 -13.61 -11.16 -5.31
C TYR A 217 -13.91 -11.75 -3.93
N CYS A 218 -14.72 -12.80 -3.87
CA CYS A 218 -15.08 -13.46 -2.61
C CYS A 218 -13.84 -13.96 -1.88
N HIS A 219 -12.89 -14.58 -2.60
CA HIS A 219 -11.67 -15.09 -1.98
C HIS A 219 -10.83 -13.99 -1.34
N LEU A 220 -10.62 -12.86 -2.03
CA LEU A 220 -9.87 -11.73 -1.49
C LEU A 220 -10.58 -11.06 -0.31
N VAL A 221 -11.92 -10.97 -0.33
CA VAL A 221 -12.71 -10.50 0.82
C VAL A 221 -12.51 -11.42 2.02
N SER A 222 -12.67 -12.73 1.84
CA SER A 222 -12.49 -13.70 2.92
C SER A 222 -11.09 -13.67 3.50
N LEU A 223 -10.05 -13.54 2.66
CA LEU A 223 -8.67 -13.38 3.11
C LEU A 223 -8.48 -12.12 3.95
N LYS A 224 -9.02 -10.98 3.51
CA LYS A 224 -8.95 -9.74 4.29
C LYS A 224 -9.66 -9.88 5.64
N GLU A 225 -10.84 -10.47 5.67
CA GLU A 225 -11.64 -10.65 6.90
C GLU A 225 -10.98 -11.61 7.88
N GLU A 226 -10.45 -12.74 7.41
CA GLU A 226 -9.64 -13.68 8.21
C GLU A 226 -8.52 -12.94 8.94
N TRP A 227 -7.77 -12.10 8.24
CA TRP A 227 -6.61 -11.41 8.78
C TRP A 227 -6.97 -10.22 9.67
N ILE A 228 -8.11 -9.57 9.43
CA ILE A 228 -8.70 -8.61 10.38
C ILE A 228 -9.01 -9.33 11.69
N ASN A 229 -9.68 -10.48 11.63
CA ASN A 229 -10.06 -11.24 12.82
C ASN A 229 -8.83 -11.72 13.60
N ILE A 230 -7.79 -12.23 12.93
CA ILE A 230 -6.52 -12.60 13.58
C ILE A 230 -5.93 -11.39 14.32
N ALA A 231 -5.85 -10.22 13.66
CA ALA A 231 -5.33 -9.00 14.26
C ALA A 231 -6.14 -8.58 15.49
N GLU A 232 -7.47 -8.71 15.44
CA GLU A 232 -8.35 -8.41 16.58
C GLU A 232 -8.14 -9.34 17.77
N VAL A 233 -8.06 -10.65 17.56
CA VAL A 233 -7.84 -11.63 18.63
C VAL A 233 -6.48 -11.43 19.28
N VAL A 234 -5.41 -11.24 18.49
CA VAL A 234 -4.08 -10.89 19.00
C VAL A 234 -4.12 -9.61 19.83
N SER A 235 -4.86 -8.60 19.36
CA SER A 235 -5.03 -7.33 20.08
C SER A 235 -5.75 -7.51 21.42
N ARG A 236 -6.70 -8.44 21.51
CA ARG A 236 -7.40 -8.78 22.77
C ARG A 236 -6.47 -9.49 23.74
N VAL A 237 -5.73 -10.51 23.31
CA VAL A 237 -4.75 -11.22 24.16
C VAL A 237 -3.72 -10.24 24.73
N LYS A 238 -3.15 -9.37 23.90
CA LYS A 238 -2.20 -8.34 24.34
C LYS A 238 -2.79 -7.36 25.36
N ARG A 239 -4.08 -7.04 25.26
CA ARG A 239 -4.77 -6.17 26.25
C ARG A 239 -5.02 -6.92 27.55
N SER A 240 -5.49 -8.16 27.49
CA SER A 240 -5.72 -9.01 28.66
C SER A 240 -4.42 -9.22 29.44
N ARG A 241 -3.33 -9.56 28.76
CA ARG A 241 -2.00 -9.69 29.36
C ARG A 241 -1.60 -8.43 30.12
N ARG A 242 -1.72 -7.25 29.50
CA ARG A 242 -1.45 -5.96 30.16
C ARG A 242 -2.33 -5.69 31.39
N TYR A 243 -3.58 -6.15 31.38
CA TYR A 243 -4.49 -5.99 32.51
C TYR A 243 -4.07 -6.89 33.69
N PHE A 244 -3.78 -8.17 33.42
CA PHE A 244 -3.33 -9.11 34.45
C PHE A 244 -1.93 -8.80 34.97
N SER A 245 -1.02 -8.28 34.13
CA SER A 245 0.31 -7.84 34.57
C SER A 245 0.29 -6.57 35.43
N LYS A 246 -0.80 -5.79 35.43
CA LYS A 246 -0.96 -4.56 36.23
C LYS A 246 -2.02 -4.65 37.33
N GLY A 247 -2.69 -5.80 37.47
CA GLY A 247 -3.77 -6.01 38.44
C GLY A 247 -3.27 -6.43 39.84
N PRO A 248 -4.15 -6.42 40.85
CA PRO A 248 -3.81 -6.78 42.25
C PRO A 248 -3.41 -8.25 42.45
N PHE A 249 -3.62 -9.11 41.43
CA PHE A 249 -3.18 -10.50 41.40
C PHE A 249 -1.80 -10.60 40.73
N LEU A 250 -0.79 -10.03 41.41
CA LEU A 250 0.62 -10.10 41.01
C LEU A 250 1.13 -11.55 41.11
N GLY A 251 1.57 -12.13 39.99
CA GLY A 251 2.70 -13.07 40.02
C GLY A 251 2.53 -14.46 39.39
N GLU A 252 1.32 -15.00 39.21
CA GLU A 252 1.20 -16.42 38.77
C GLU A 252 0.92 -16.63 37.28
N PHE A 253 0.33 -15.65 36.59
CA PHE A 253 0.05 -15.73 35.14
C PHE A 253 1.10 -15.03 34.27
N GLY A 254 2.15 -14.48 34.87
CA GLY A 254 3.21 -13.73 34.20
C GLY A 254 4.32 -14.60 33.60
N SER A 255 3.96 -15.73 32.99
CA SER A 255 4.94 -16.59 32.32
C SER A 255 5.62 -15.84 31.15
N ALA A 256 6.93 -16.04 30.99
CA ALA A 256 7.79 -15.51 29.93
C ALA A 256 7.40 -16.00 28.50
N VAL A 257 6.27 -16.68 28.37
CA VAL A 257 5.75 -17.22 27.13
C VAL A 257 5.11 -16.10 26.32
N ASP A 258 5.54 -15.97 25.08
CA ASP A 258 4.92 -15.09 24.08
C ASP A 258 3.61 -15.72 23.62
N GLU A 259 2.56 -15.58 24.43
CA GLU A 259 1.22 -16.08 24.13
C GLU A 259 0.70 -15.53 22.81
N GLU A 260 1.06 -14.28 22.47
CA GLU A 260 0.72 -13.67 21.19
C GLU A 260 1.35 -14.43 20.01
N ALA A 261 2.62 -14.84 20.12
CA ALA A 261 3.29 -15.66 19.10
C ALA A 261 2.74 -17.09 19.01
N ILE A 262 2.41 -17.72 20.14
CA ILE A 262 1.76 -19.03 20.14
C ILE A 262 0.39 -18.95 19.47
N LEU A 263 -0.41 -17.94 19.83
CA LEU A 263 -1.71 -17.71 19.22
C LEU A 263 -1.58 -17.47 17.72
N LEU A 264 -0.70 -16.56 17.29
CA LEU A 264 -0.50 -16.27 15.87
C LEU A 264 -0.12 -17.54 15.10
N LYS A 265 0.80 -18.35 15.65
CA LYS A 265 1.20 -19.63 15.06
C LYS A 265 0.03 -20.62 14.99
N SER A 266 -0.82 -20.70 16.02
CA SER A 266 -2.00 -21.57 16.03
C SER A 266 -3.06 -21.18 15.01
N LEU A 267 -3.13 -19.89 14.67
CA LEU A 267 -4.00 -19.32 13.64
C LEU A 267 -3.39 -19.42 12.22
N GLY A 268 -2.25 -20.10 12.06
CA GLY A 268 -1.57 -20.28 10.78
C GLY A 268 -0.69 -19.10 10.35
N GLY A 269 -0.47 -18.12 11.23
CA GLY A 269 0.49 -17.05 11.02
C GLY A 269 1.93 -17.47 11.29
N GLN A 270 2.85 -16.66 10.81
CA GLN A 270 4.30 -16.85 10.89
C GLN A 270 4.99 -15.58 11.41
N GLU A 271 6.27 -15.68 11.74
CA GLU A 271 7.05 -14.54 12.22
C GLU A 271 7.05 -13.31 11.27
N PRO A 272 7.13 -13.48 9.93
CA PRO A 272 7.06 -12.35 9.00
C PRO A 272 5.72 -11.61 9.00
N ASP A 273 4.66 -12.18 9.59
CA ASP A 273 3.32 -11.58 9.63
C ASP A 273 3.21 -10.45 10.65
N TRP A 274 4.14 -10.35 11.60
CA TRP A 274 4.05 -9.37 12.69
C TRP A 274 3.93 -7.91 12.27
N PRO A 275 4.74 -7.39 11.32
CA PRO A 275 4.60 -6.00 10.87
C PRO A 275 3.19 -5.71 10.31
N LEU A 276 2.62 -6.65 9.58
CA LEU A 276 1.26 -6.54 9.03
C LEU A 276 0.23 -6.52 10.17
N ILE A 277 0.32 -7.47 11.11
CA ILE A 277 -0.59 -7.56 12.25
C ILE A 277 -0.54 -6.28 13.10
N TRP A 278 0.64 -5.75 13.41
CA TRP A 278 0.74 -4.51 14.19
C TRP A 278 0.16 -3.32 13.45
N PHE A 279 0.47 -3.16 12.17
CA PHE A 279 -0.13 -2.10 11.37
C PHE A 279 -1.66 -2.22 11.35
N TRP A 280 -2.21 -3.42 11.23
CA TRP A 280 -3.66 -3.65 11.20
C TRP A 280 -4.32 -3.51 12.57
N ILE A 281 -3.58 -3.66 13.67
CA ILE A 281 -4.08 -3.38 15.01
C ILE A 281 -4.20 -1.87 15.24
N TYR A 282 -3.11 -1.13 15.02
CA TYR A 282 -3.04 0.30 15.36
C TYR A 282 -3.61 1.21 14.27
N GLY A 283 -3.66 0.73 13.02
CA GLY A 283 -4.03 1.52 11.86
C GLY A 283 -3.05 2.66 11.61
N PHE A 284 -3.48 3.60 10.76
CA PHE A 284 -2.76 4.85 10.59
C PHE A 284 -3.06 5.76 11.78
N LYS A 285 -2.02 6.28 12.45
CA LYS A 285 -2.21 7.21 13.57
C LYS A 285 -2.78 8.52 13.05
N LYS A 286 -4.03 8.84 13.42
CA LYS A 286 -4.55 10.20 13.27
C LYS A 286 -3.87 11.07 14.31
N ASN A 287 -3.00 11.99 13.87
CA ASN A 287 -2.54 13.10 14.70
C ASN A 287 -3.67 14.09 14.92
#